data_AF-A0A1Y2TZW1-F1
#
_entry.id   AF-A0A1Y2TZW1-F1
#
_cell.length_a   1.000
_cell.length_b   1.000
_cell.length_c   1.000
_cell.angle_alpha   90.00
_cell.angle_beta   90.00
_cell.angle_gamma   90.00
#
_symmetry.space_group_name_H-M   'P 1'
#
loop_
_entity.id
_entity.type
_entity.pdbx_description
1 polymer ?
#
loop_
_entity_poly.entity_id
_entity_poly.type
_entity_poly.pdbx_seq_one_letter_code
_entity_poly.pdbx_strand_id
1 'polypeptide(L)'
;MYTLEKKEAVVKDVLAQISEFNKSLQTWEENVKSEVLPDNDTEEMKKWLEWQWESHNTLRLFDCWPTSTQLRGDLSRASNDLDRLEARIRRLQRKNEEKKREKERQREEERKDSSKKHTP
;
A
#
# COMPACT_ATOMS: atom_id res chain seq x y z
N MET A 1 -17.93 9.51 -24.08
CA MET A 1 -18.52 10.11 -22.86
C MET A 1 -18.95 8.97 -21.95
N TYR A 2 -18.51 8.92 -20.69
CA TYR A 2 -18.96 7.89 -19.74
C TYR A 2 -20.41 8.15 -19.32
N THR A 3 -21.27 7.13 -19.39
CA THR A 3 -22.63 7.19 -18.83
C THR A 3 -22.56 7.21 -17.30
N LEU A 4 -23.62 7.71 -16.65
CA LEU A 4 -23.70 7.74 -15.18
C LEU A 4 -23.50 6.33 -14.58
N GLU A 5 -24.18 5.33 -15.12
CA GLU A 5 -24.07 3.93 -14.69
C GLU A 5 -22.63 3.40 -14.78
N LYS A 6 -21.89 3.73 -15.86
CA LYS A 6 -20.49 3.32 -15.99
C LYS A 6 -19.60 3.99 -14.94
N LYS A 7 -19.85 5.26 -14.62
CA LYS A 7 -19.11 5.96 -13.55
C LYS A 7 -19.38 5.30 -12.20
N GLU A 8 -20.64 5.03 -11.89
CA GLU A 8 -21.03 4.37 -10.64
C GLU A 8 -20.40 2.97 -10.52
N ALA A 9 -20.38 2.19 -11.60
CA ALA A 9 -19.74 0.88 -11.62
C ALA A 9 -18.24 0.96 -11.32
N VAL A 10 -17.52 1.91 -11.94
CA VAL A 10 -16.09 2.09 -11.70
C VAL A 10 -15.82 2.54 -10.27
N VAL A 11 -16.59 3.50 -9.72
CA VAL A 11 -16.39 3.95 -8.33
C VAL A 11 -16.65 2.81 -7.34
N LYS A 12 -17.68 1.99 -7.58
CA LYS A 12 -17.96 0.81 -6.75
C LYS A 12 -16.83 -0.21 -6.81
N ASP A 13 -16.29 -0.47 -8.00
CA ASP A 13 -15.17 -1.39 -8.18
C ASP A 13 -13.91 -0.90 -7.45
N VAL A 14 -13.58 0.40 -7.58
CA VAL A 14 -12.46 1.00 -6.84
C VAL A 14 -12.66 0.87 -5.32
N LEU A 15 -13.87 1.15 -4.81
CA LEU A 15 -14.16 0.99 -3.39
C LEU A 15 -14.06 -0.47 -2.91
N ALA A 16 -14.47 -1.43 -3.75
CA ALA A 16 -14.34 -2.85 -3.45
C ALA A 16 -12.86 -3.28 -3.38
N GLN A 17 -12.07 -2.87 -4.36
CA GLN A 17 -10.64 -3.14 -4.42
C GLN A 17 -9.88 -2.50 -3.23
N ILE A 18 -10.19 -1.26 -2.88
CA ILE A 18 -9.69 -0.60 -1.65
C ILE A 18 -9.99 -1.45 -0.41
N SER A 19 -11.20 -2.00 -0.31
CA SER A 19 -11.60 -2.83 0.83
C SER A 19 -10.85 -4.16 0.88
N GLU A 20 -10.58 -4.77 -0.27
CA GLU A 20 -9.82 -6.01 -0.36
C GLU A 20 -8.36 -5.77 0.07
N PHE A 21 -7.74 -4.74 -0.50
CA PHE A 21 -6.36 -4.40 -0.18
C PHE A 21 -6.13 -4.03 1.28
N ASN A 22 -7.09 -3.35 1.90
CA ASN A 22 -7.00 -3.01 3.31
C ASN A 22 -6.77 -4.25 4.19
N LYS A 23 -7.28 -5.42 3.79
CA LYS A 23 -7.03 -6.69 4.50
C LYS A 23 -5.57 -7.13 4.35
N SER A 24 -5.03 -7.13 3.13
CA SER A 24 -3.61 -7.46 2.88
C SER A 24 -2.68 -6.49 3.62
N LEU A 25 -3.00 -5.20 3.57
CA LEU A 25 -2.22 -4.16 4.23
C LEU A 25 -2.19 -4.32 5.75
N GLN A 26 -3.32 -4.69 6.37
CA GLN A 26 -3.35 -5.01 7.81
C GLN A 26 -2.45 -6.20 8.15
N THR A 27 -2.49 -7.26 7.34
CA THR A 27 -1.62 -8.43 7.53
C THR A 27 -0.15 -8.05 7.46
N TRP A 28 0.26 -7.27 6.45
CA TRP A 28 1.65 -6.84 6.32
C TRP A 28 2.08 -5.87 7.43
N GLU A 29 1.18 -4.99 7.89
CA GLU A 29 1.42 -4.11 9.03
C GLU A 29 1.67 -4.89 10.33
N GLU A 30 1.05 -6.07 10.51
CA GLU A 30 1.35 -6.97 11.62
C GLU A 30 2.67 -7.73 11.39
N ASN A 31 2.89 -8.29 10.20
CA ASN A 31 4.08 -9.08 9.91
C ASN A 31 5.38 -8.25 10.03
N VAL A 32 5.38 -7.00 9.59
CA VAL A 32 6.58 -6.14 9.70
C VAL A 32 6.99 -5.87 11.16
N LYS A 33 6.07 -6.03 12.13
CA LYS A 33 6.38 -5.86 13.56
C LYS A 33 7.25 -6.99 14.10
N SER A 34 7.20 -8.20 13.52
CA SER A 34 8.02 -9.35 13.92
C SER A 34 9.20 -9.55 12.96
N GLU A 35 9.00 -9.45 11.65
CA GLU A 35 9.99 -9.84 10.65
C GLU A 35 10.17 -8.84 9.51
N VAL A 36 11.14 -9.11 8.63
CA VAL A 36 11.28 -8.40 7.36
C VAL A 36 10.30 -9.05 6.38
N LEU A 37 9.45 -8.26 5.77
CA LEU A 37 8.50 -8.74 4.78
C LEU A 37 9.22 -9.37 3.59
N PRO A 38 8.69 -10.46 3.03
CA PRO A 38 9.24 -11.10 1.85
C PRO A 38 9.15 -10.20 0.62
N ASP A 39 10.04 -10.41 -0.35
CA ASP A 39 10.10 -9.60 -1.56
C ASP A 39 8.76 -9.63 -2.34
N ASN A 40 8.05 -10.77 -2.33
CA ASN A 40 6.73 -10.90 -2.95
C ASN A 40 5.72 -9.88 -2.42
N ASP A 41 5.67 -9.69 -1.09
CA ASP A 41 4.76 -8.71 -0.47
C ASP A 41 5.17 -7.29 -0.85
N THR A 42 6.48 -7.02 -0.95
CA THR A 42 6.98 -5.70 -1.37
C THR A 42 6.69 -5.39 -2.84
N GLU A 43 6.68 -6.41 -3.71
CA GLU A 43 6.28 -6.27 -5.11
C GLU A 43 4.76 -6.06 -5.23
N GLU A 44 3.97 -6.75 -4.42
CA GLU A 44 2.52 -6.52 -4.37
C GLU A 44 2.19 -5.08 -3.92
N MET A 45 2.91 -4.54 -2.94
CA MET A 45 2.78 -3.13 -2.54
C MET A 45 3.06 -2.16 -3.69
N LYS A 46 4.06 -2.43 -4.53
CA LYS A 46 4.37 -1.56 -5.69
C LYS A 46 3.24 -1.57 -6.71
N LYS A 47 2.73 -2.76 -7.04
CA LYS A 47 1.57 -2.92 -7.94
C LYS A 47 0.35 -2.16 -7.40
N TRP A 48 0.14 -2.15 -6.09
CA TRP A 48 -0.92 -1.39 -5.47
C TRP A 48 -0.74 0.13 -5.54
N LEU A 49 0.49 0.62 -5.42
CA LEU A 49 0.77 2.05 -5.61
C LEU A 49 0.52 2.48 -7.06
N GLU A 50 0.89 1.64 -8.03
CA GLU A 50 0.60 1.88 -9.45
C GLU A 50 -0.91 1.91 -9.72
N TRP A 51 -1.63 0.89 -9.26
CA TRP A 51 -3.09 0.83 -9.37
C TRP A 51 -3.79 2.01 -8.67
N GLN A 52 -3.28 2.42 -7.50
CA GLN A 52 -3.84 3.55 -6.74
C GLN A 52 -3.72 4.84 -7.55
N TRP A 53 -2.57 5.07 -8.17
CA TRP A 53 -2.34 6.24 -9.02
C TRP A 53 -3.28 6.25 -10.24
N GLU A 54 -3.41 5.10 -10.93
CA GLU A 54 -4.33 4.96 -12.06
C GLU A 54 -5.80 5.20 -11.65
N SER A 55 -6.20 4.65 -10.50
CA SER A 55 -7.53 4.85 -9.94
C SER A 55 -7.79 6.31 -9.61
N HIS A 56 -6.84 6.98 -8.97
CA HIS A 56 -6.96 8.41 -8.63
C HIS A 56 -7.18 9.28 -9.88
N ASN A 57 -6.38 9.04 -10.91
CA ASN A 57 -6.53 9.72 -12.19
C ASN A 57 -7.90 9.46 -12.83
N THR A 58 -8.37 8.21 -12.78
CA THR A 58 -9.68 7.83 -13.30
C THR A 58 -10.83 8.52 -12.56
N LEU A 59 -10.79 8.53 -11.22
CA LEU A 59 -11.84 9.18 -10.41
C LEU A 59 -11.85 10.70 -10.61
N ARG A 60 -10.68 11.33 -10.75
CA ARG A 60 -10.57 12.77 -11.05
C ARG A 60 -11.22 13.15 -12.37
N LEU A 61 -11.18 12.27 -13.38
CA LEU A 61 -11.90 12.48 -14.64
C LEU A 61 -13.42 12.42 -14.49
N PHE A 62 -13.95 11.83 -13.41
CA PHE A 62 -15.40 11.78 -13.17
C PHE A 62 -15.91 12.97 -12.36
N ASP A 63 -15.05 13.60 -11.56
CA ASP A 63 -15.40 14.75 -10.72
C ASP A 63 -15.70 16.03 -11.55
N CYS A 64 -15.18 16.13 -12.78
CA CYS A 64 -15.42 17.28 -13.66
C CYS A 64 -16.76 17.27 -14.42
N TRP A 65 -17.65 16.31 -14.15
CA TRP A 65 -18.93 16.16 -14.85
C TRP A 65 -20.13 16.22 -13.89
N PRO A 66 -21.35 16.48 -14.39
CA PRO A 66 -22.55 16.32 -13.59
C PRO A 66 -22.66 14.88 -13.06
N THR A 67 -22.74 14.75 -11.73
CA THR A 67 -22.88 13.49 -11.00
C THR A 67 -24.02 13.63 -9.99
N SER A 68 -24.65 12.51 -9.63
CA SER A 68 -25.62 12.48 -8.53
C SER A 68 -24.93 12.81 -7.20
N THR A 69 -25.67 13.30 -6.21
CA THR A 69 -25.13 13.58 -4.86
C THR A 69 -24.48 12.34 -4.24
N GLN A 70 -25.09 11.17 -4.46
CA GLN A 70 -24.56 9.89 -4.00
C GLN A 70 -23.20 9.58 -4.65
N LEU A 71 -23.10 9.67 -5.97
CA LEU A 71 -21.86 9.40 -6.70
C LEU A 71 -20.75 10.38 -6.31
N ARG A 72 -21.08 11.66 -6.06
CA ARG A 72 -20.12 12.64 -5.55
C ARG A 72 -19.59 12.25 -4.16
N GLY A 73 -20.46 11.77 -3.28
CA GLY A 73 -20.06 11.25 -1.97
C GLY A 73 -19.13 10.04 -2.09
N ASP A 74 -19.48 9.08 -2.94
CA ASP A 74 -18.67 7.87 -3.16
C ASP A 74 -17.33 8.19 -3.83
N LEU A 75 -17.27 9.13 -4.77
CA LEU A 75 -16.03 9.64 -5.37
C LEU A 75 -15.11 10.25 -4.30
N SER A 76 -15.64 11.17 -3.49
CA SER A 76 -14.86 11.81 -2.43
C SER A 76 -14.34 10.79 -1.42
N ARG A 77 -15.17 9.81 -1.06
CA ARG A 77 -14.77 8.70 -0.20
C ARG A 77 -13.63 7.89 -0.82
N ALA A 78 -13.79 7.45 -2.07
CA ALA A 78 -12.79 6.65 -2.77
C ALA A 78 -11.45 7.38 -2.86
N SER A 79 -11.43 8.65 -3.27
CA SER A 79 -10.20 9.46 -3.33
C SER A 79 -9.52 9.58 -1.96
N ASN A 80 -10.28 9.88 -0.90
CA ASN A 80 -9.74 9.99 0.46
C ASN A 80 -9.17 8.65 0.95
N ASP A 81 -9.84 7.54 0.65
CA ASP A 81 -9.37 6.21 1.04
C ASP A 81 -8.10 5.80 0.27
N LEU A 82 -7.99 6.16 -1.02
CA LEU A 82 -6.77 5.97 -1.81
C LEU A 82 -5.58 6.75 -1.23
N ASP A 83 -5.77 8.02 -0.83
CA ASP A 83 -4.72 8.85 -0.22
C ASP A 83 -4.23 8.24 1.11
N ARG A 84 -5.17 7.75 1.92
CA ARG A 84 -4.86 7.08 3.19
C ARG A 84 -4.08 5.79 2.98
N LEU A 85 -4.45 5.00 1.97
CA LEU A 85 -3.76 3.77 1.60
C LEU A 85 -2.34 4.05 1.15
N GLU A 86 -2.12 5.03 0.26
CA GLU A 86 -0.79 5.40 -0.20
C GLU A 86 0.12 5.75 1.00
N ALA A 87 -0.36 6.59 1.91
CA ALA A 87 0.38 6.98 3.11
C ALA A 87 0.71 5.79 4.02
N ARG A 88 -0.17 4.78 4.11
CA ARG A 88 0.09 3.55 4.88
C ARG A 88 1.11 2.66 4.20
N ILE A 89 1.00 2.41 2.90
CA ILE A 89 1.97 1.61 2.13
C ILE A 89 3.36 2.23 2.27
N ARG A 90 3.50 3.55 2.06
CA ARG A 90 4.81 4.23 2.17
C ARG A 90 5.41 4.14 3.57
N ARG A 91 4.57 4.20 4.62
CA ARG A 91 5.03 3.98 6.01
C ARG A 91 5.51 2.55 6.22
N LEU A 92 4.79 1.58 5.66
CA LEU A 92 5.11 0.17 5.77
C LEU A 92 6.43 -0.16 5.04
N GLN A 93 6.64 0.36 3.83
CA GLN A 93 7.91 0.24 3.10
C GLN A 93 9.10 0.74 3.94
N ARG A 94 8.98 1.94 4.54
CA ARG A 94 10.03 2.48 5.41
C ARG A 94 10.31 1.59 6.62
N LYS A 95 9.27 1.12 7.30
CA LYS A 95 9.42 0.19 8.44
C LYS A 95 10.12 -1.10 8.02
N ASN A 96 9.79 -1.63 6.85
CA ASN A 96 10.41 -2.85 6.35
C ASN A 96 11.90 -2.65 6.02
N GLU A 97 12.24 -1.51 5.39
CA GLU A 97 13.63 -1.14 5.12
C GLU A 97 14.46 -0.96 6.40
N GLU A 98 13.91 -0.26 7.40
CA GLU A 98 14.54 -0.10 8.71
C GLU A 98 14.84 -1.45 9.35
N LYS A 99 13.89 -2.38 9.26
CA LYS A 99 14.05 -3.72 9.81
C LYS A 99 15.06 -4.58 9.05
N LYS A 100 15.12 -4.43 7.73
CA LYS A 100 16.13 -5.08 6.90
C LYS A 100 17.54 -4.63 7.31
N ARG A 101 17.74 -3.32 7.49
CA ARG A 101 19.01 -2.75 7.96
C ARG A 101 19.36 -3.24 9.37
N GLU A 102 18.39 -3.32 10.26
CA GLU A 102 18.62 -3.84 11.63
C GLU A 102 19.07 -5.29 11.63
N LYS A 103 18.42 -6.15 10.83
CA LYS A 103 18.79 -7.56 10.69
C LYS A 103 20.18 -7.73 10.06
N GLU A 104 20.56 -6.86 9.12
CA GLU A 104 21.91 -6.83 8.53
C GLU A 104 22.97 -6.44 9.57
N ARG A 105 22.70 -5.42 10.40
CA ARG A 105 23.60 -5.02 11.50
C ARG A 105 23.82 -6.16 12.49
N GLN A 106 22.76 -6.81 12.94
CA GLN A 106 22.85 -7.95 13.87
C GLN A 106 23.71 -9.10 13.30
N ARG A 107 23.51 -9.44 12.02
CA ARG A 107 24.32 -10.46 11.34
C ARG A 107 25.79 -10.07 11.23
N GLU A 108 26.09 -8.78 11.04
CA GLU A 108 27.47 -8.30 10.99
C GLU A 108 28.14 -8.34 12.37
N GLU A 109 27.41 -8.00 13.44
CA GLU A 109 27.88 -8.12 14.82
C GLU A 109 28.15 -9.59 15.20
N GLU A 110 27.24 -10.51 14.87
CA GLU A 110 27.44 -11.95 15.07
C GLU A 110 28.69 -12.48 14.35
N ARG A 111 28.96 -11.99 13.12
CA ARG A 111 30.18 -12.33 12.36
C ARG A 111 31.45 -11.80 13.04
N LYS A 112 31.41 -10.57 13.57
CA LYS A 112 32.55 -9.97 14.28
C LYS A 112 32.83 -10.68 15.60
N ASP A 113 31.80 -11.07 16.35
CA ASP A 113 31.95 -11.77 17.63
C ASP A 113 32.41 -13.22 17.47
N SER A 114 31.94 -13.91 16.44
CA SER A 114 32.43 -15.26 16.09
C SER A 114 33.88 -15.25 15.61
N SER A 115 34.30 -14.20 14.89
CA SER A 115 35.70 -14.03 14.46
C SER A 115 36.66 -13.75 15.63
N LYS A 116 36.24 -12.96 16.63
CA LYS A 116 37.04 -12.69 17.85
C LYS A 116 37.21 -13.91 18.76
N LYS A 117 36.24 -14.84 18.76
CA LYS A 117 36.33 -16.11 19.53
C LYS A 117 37.25 -17.16 18.90
N HIS A 118 37.78 -16.91 17.70
CA HIS A 118 38.63 -17.82 16.95
C HIS A 118 40.07 -17.30 16.76
N THR A 119 40.48 -16.29 17.54
CA THR A 119 41.87 -15.83 17.57
C THR A 119 42.64 -16.64 18.63
N PRO A 120 43.67 -17.43 18.27
CA PRO A 120 44.50 -18.20 19.21
C PRO A 120 45.29 -17.32 20.18
#